data_AF-A0A7L4BZN5-F1
#
_entry.id   AF-A0A7L4BZN5-F1
#
_cell.length_a   1.000
_cell.length_b   1.000
_cell.length_c   1.000
_cell.angle_alpha   90.00
_cell.angle_beta   90.00
_cell.angle_gamma   90.00
#
_symmetry.space_group_name_H-M   'P 1'
#
loop_
_entity.id
_entity.type
_entity.pdbx_description
1 polymer ?
#
loop_
_entity_poly.entity_id
_entity_poly.type
_entity_poly.pdbx_seq_one_letter_code
_entity_poly.pdbx_strand_id
1 'polypeptide(L)'
;RGISSDQRPKRPMTAYFRFVKENHSAFRQKNPEISNMELVKKLAGAWKELPASQKQVYENARKTDWQRYVEQLTAYKAQLTPAQAAALKEERRKRLAKRRSFKAKRELTVLGKPKKPRSGFNIFVSENFQECEGATPVAKLKQLYDTWRKLSSPQKQPYLQLAEDDKVRYENEMKSWESKMVELGREDLIRSTRQRPKKKTAETTEEAGKAKASSHEKKAKLKLKKSEE
;
A
#
# COMPACT_ATOMS: atom_id res chain seq x y z
N ARG A 1 -1.62 -16.67 23.26
CA ARG A 1 -1.45 -16.81 21.79
C ARG A 1 -2.38 -15.80 21.12
N GLY A 2 -1.88 -14.94 20.22
CA GLY A 2 -2.69 -13.89 19.59
C GLY A 2 -3.73 -14.47 18.63
N ILE A 3 -4.96 -13.94 18.67
CA ILE A 3 -6.02 -14.34 17.74
C ILE A 3 -5.68 -13.76 16.36
N SER A 4 -5.35 -14.62 15.40
CA SER A 4 -5.16 -14.27 13.98
C SER A 4 -6.52 -14.17 13.28
N SER A 5 -6.62 -13.34 12.23
CA SER A 5 -7.80 -13.30 11.35
C SER A 5 -8.15 -14.64 10.69
N ASP A 6 -7.25 -15.62 10.71
CA ASP A 6 -7.47 -16.99 10.25
C ASP A 6 -8.42 -17.80 11.14
N GLN A 7 -8.56 -17.44 12.43
CA GLN A 7 -9.48 -18.10 13.37
C GLN A 7 -10.94 -17.67 13.18
N ARG A 8 -11.17 -16.61 12.39
CA ARG A 8 -12.51 -16.15 12.08
C ARG A 8 -13.19 -17.10 11.10
N PRO A 9 -14.43 -17.55 11.36
CA PRO A 9 -15.20 -18.34 10.40
C PRO A 9 -15.24 -17.66 9.02
N LYS A 10 -14.98 -18.43 7.97
CA LYS A 10 -15.01 -17.96 6.59
C LYS A 10 -16.43 -18.05 6.04
N ARG A 11 -16.80 -17.12 5.16
CA ARG A 11 -18.11 -17.17 4.49
C ARG A 11 -18.21 -18.46 3.66
N PRO A 12 -19.37 -19.14 3.65
CA PRO A 12 -19.55 -20.33 2.86
C PRO A 12 -19.57 -20.01 1.37
N MET A 13 -19.33 -21.04 0.55
CA MET A 13 -19.36 -20.90 -0.91
C MET A 13 -20.77 -20.58 -1.38
N THR A 14 -20.89 -19.78 -2.44
CA THR A 14 -22.17 -19.60 -3.14
C THR A 14 -22.54 -20.88 -3.90
N ALA A 15 -23.81 -21.02 -4.29
CA ALA A 15 -24.30 -22.15 -5.08
C ALA A 15 -23.43 -22.41 -6.33
N TYR A 16 -23.12 -21.36 -7.10
CA TYR A 16 -22.22 -21.46 -8.26
C TYR A 16 -20.82 -21.98 -7.92
N PHE A 17 -20.12 -21.37 -6.96
CA PHE A 17 -18.78 -21.83 -6.56
C PHE A 17 -18.77 -23.26 -6.01
N ARG A 18 -19.87 -23.70 -5.39
CA ARG A 18 -20.04 -25.09 -4.97
C ARG A 18 -20.14 -26.02 -6.19
N PHE A 19 -20.99 -25.68 -7.16
CA PHE A 19 -21.07 -26.39 -8.44
C PHE A 19 -19.70 -26.44 -9.14
N VAL A 20 -18.98 -25.32 -9.25
CA VAL A 20 -17.64 -25.25 -9.83
C VAL A 20 -16.69 -26.19 -9.09
N LYS A 21 -16.65 -26.16 -7.75
CA LYS A 21 -15.76 -27.01 -6.95
C LYS A 21 -16.00 -28.49 -7.21
N GLU A 22 -17.26 -28.91 -7.29
CA GLU A 22 -17.64 -30.32 -7.50
C GLU A 22 -17.38 -30.78 -8.93
N ASN A 23 -17.57 -29.91 -9.93
CA ASN A 23 -17.48 -30.27 -11.34
C ASN A 23 -16.12 -29.96 -11.99
N HIS A 24 -15.27 -29.16 -11.34
CA HIS A 24 -14.00 -28.69 -11.92
C HIS A 24 -13.07 -29.85 -12.33
N SER A 25 -12.92 -30.86 -11.47
CA SER A 25 -12.08 -32.04 -11.77
C SER A 25 -12.60 -32.82 -12.97
N ALA A 26 -13.90 -33.09 -13.04
CA ALA A 26 -14.53 -33.79 -14.15
C ALA A 26 -14.38 -33.02 -15.47
N PHE A 27 -14.57 -31.69 -15.43
CA PHE A 27 -14.36 -30.84 -16.60
C PHE A 27 -12.88 -30.80 -17.02
N ARG A 28 -11.94 -30.81 -16.06
CA ARG A 28 -10.50 -30.85 -16.33
C ARG A 28 -10.08 -32.17 -16.96
N GLN A 29 -10.61 -33.29 -16.50
CA GLN A 29 -10.34 -34.60 -17.10
C GLN A 29 -10.85 -34.69 -18.54
N LYS A 30 -12.03 -34.12 -18.82
CA LYS A 30 -12.58 -34.05 -20.20
C LYS A 30 -11.87 -33.03 -21.10
N ASN A 31 -11.15 -32.07 -20.50
CA ASN A 31 -10.45 -31.01 -21.22
C ASN A 31 -9.05 -30.78 -20.61
N PRO A 32 -8.11 -31.72 -20.75
CA PRO A 32 -6.80 -31.64 -20.12
C PRO A 32 -5.94 -30.49 -20.69
N GLU A 33 -6.06 -30.24 -22.00
CA GLU A 33 -5.25 -29.27 -22.75
C GLU A 33 -5.69 -27.81 -22.60
N ILE A 34 -6.94 -27.54 -22.18
CA ILE A 34 -7.43 -26.16 -22.13
C ILE A 34 -6.89 -25.42 -20.91
N SER A 35 -6.72 -24.11 -21.03
CA SER A 35 -6.30 -23.29 -19.89
C SER A 35 -7.38 -23.28 -18.80
N ASN A 36 -6.98 -23.11 -17.54
CA ASN A 36 -7.92 -23.02 -16.43
C ASN A 36 -8.93 -21.86 -16.58
N MET A 37 -8.54 -20.77 -17.26
CA MET A 37 -9.45 -19.66 -17.54
C MET A 37 -10.58 -20.08 -18.48
N GLU A 38 -10.27 -20.79 -19.56
CA GLU A 38 -11.27 -21.31 -20.50
C GLU A 38 -12.13 -22.41 -19.85
N LEU A 39 -11.53 -23.25 -19.00
CA LEU A 39 -12.26 -24.25 -18.23
C LEU A 39 -13.33 -23.63 -17.32
N VAL A 40 -12.96 -22.57 -16.59
CA VAL A 40 -13.91 -21.84 -15.72
C VAL A 40 -14.99 -21.15 -16.55
N LYS A 41 -14.69 -20.63 -17.75
CA LYS A 41 -15.71 -20.10 -18.67
C LYS A 41 -16.70 -21.19 -19.12
N LYS A 42 -16.22 -22.40 -19.47
CA LYS A 42 -17.09 -23.54 -19.80
C LYS A 42 -17.99 -23.94 -18.62
N LEU A 43 -17.45 -24.00 -17.41
CA LEU A 43 -18.23 -24.25 -16.19
C LEU A 43 -19.28 -23.17 -15.93
N ALA A 44 -18.95 -21.90 -16.19
CA ALA A 44 -19.90 -20.79 -16.08
C ALA A 44 -21.04 -20.93 -17.10
N GLY A 45 -20.75 -21.39 -18.32
CA GLY A 45 -21.75 -21.73 -19.33
C GLY A 45 -22.67 -22.87 -18.87
N ALA A 46 -22.08 -23.99 -18.46
CA ALA A 46 -22.82 -25.15 -17.95
C ALA A 46 -23.73 -24.79 -16.75
N TRP A 47 -23.26 -23.92 -15.85
CA TRP A 47 -24.10 -23.41 -14.75
C TRP A 47 -25.29 -22.59 -15.25
N LYS A 48 -25.13 -21.77 -16.30
CA LYS A 48 -26.25 -20.99 -16.86
C LYS A 48 -27.32 -21.90 -17.46
N GLU A 49 -26.91 -22.95 -18.16
CA GLU A 49 -27.78 -23.95 -18.80
C GLU A 49 -28.42 -24.93 -17.80
N LEU A 50 -27.83 -25.05 -16.60
CA LEU A 50 -28.33 -25.97 -15.57
C LEU A 50 -29.81 -25.71 -15.22
N PRO A 51 -30.68 -26.74 -15.18
CA PRO A 51 -32.09 -26.58 -14.82
C PRO A 51 -32.27 -25.95 -13.44
N ALA A 52 -33.38 -25.22 -13.25
CA ALA A 52 -33.69 -24.57 -11.99
C ALA A 52 -33.78 -25.57 -10.82
N SER A 53 -34.31 -26.78 -11.07
CA SER A 53 -34.39 -27.86 -10.07
C SER A 53 -33.01 -28.30 -9.56
N GLN A 54 -32.03 -28.44 -10.45
CA GLN A 54 -30.66 -28.81 -10.09
C GLN A 54 -29.92 -27.66 -9.42
N LYS A 55 -30.10 -26.42 -9.90
CA LYS A 55 -29.60 -25.20 -9.22
C LYS A 55 -30.14 -25.08 -7.80
N GLN A 56 -31.39 -25.47 -7.57
CA GLN A 56 -32.05 -25.39 -6.26
C GLN A 56 -31.34 -26.24 -5.21
N VAL A 57 -30.79 -27.40 -5.58
CA VAL A 57 -30.00 -28.26 -4.67
C VAL A 57 -28.80 -27.49 -4.12
N TYR A 58 -28.08 -26.78 -4.99
CA TYR A 58 -26.94 -25.95 -4.62
C TYR A 58 -27.33 -24.72 -3.79
N GLU A 59 -28.47 -24.10 -4.09
CA GLU A 59 -29.00 -22.98 -3.30
C GLU A 59 -29.44 -23.41 -1.89
N ASN A 60 -30.08 -24.57 -1.77
CA ASN A 60 -30.46 -25.13 -0.48
C ASN A 60 -29.22 -25.46 0.34
N ALA A 61 -28.20 -26.11 -0.25
CA ALA A 61 -26.93 -26.35 0.41
C ALA A 61 -26.25 -25.05 0.89
N ARG A 62 -26.29 -23.99 0.08
CA ARG A 62 -25.79 -22.66 0.46
C ARG A 62 -26.54 -22.09 1.66
N LYS A 63 -27.88 -22.22 1.70
CA LYS A 63 -28.69 -21.73 2.83
C LYS A 63 -28.32 -22.44 4.12
N THR A 64 -28.19 -23.75 4.10
CA THR A 64 -27.78 -24.55 5.26
C THR A 64 -26.38 -24.16 5.74
N ASP A 65 -25.41 -24.05 4.83
CA ASP A 65 -24.05 -23.62 5.20
C ASP A 65 -24.02 -22.18 5.73
N TRP A 66 -24.91 -21.32 5.24
CA TRP A 66 -25.04 -19.95 5.74
C TRP A 66 -25.54 -19.91 7.18
N GLN A 67 -26.52 -20.74 7.53
CA GLN A 67 -26.99 -20.87 8.92
C GLN A 67 -25.85 -21.32 9.85
N ARG A 68 -25.15 -22.39 9.49
CA ARG A 68 -23.95 -22.85 10.23
C ARG A 68 -22.89 -21.77 10.37
N TYR A 69 -22.63 -21.02 9.30
CA TYR A 69 -21.68 -19.92 9.31
C TYR A 69 -22.09 -18.81 10.29
N VAL A 70 -23.38 -18.45 10.32
CA VAL A 70 -23.90 -17.44 11.24
C VAL A 70 -23.71 -17.89 12.69
N GLU A 71 -24.07 -19.14 13.02
CA GLU A 71 -23.88 -19.72 14.36
C GLU A 71 -22.40 -19.76 14.78
N GLN A 72 -21.52 -20.20 13.88
CA GLN A 72 -20.08 -20.20 14.15
C GLN A 72 -19.55 -18.77 14.37
N LEU A 73 -20.04 -17.81 13.59
CA LEU A 73 -19.61 -16.42 13.69
C LEU A 73 -20.13 -15.74 14.96
N THR A 74 -21.36 -16.06 15.41
CA THR A 74 -21.90 -15.55 16.67
C THR A 74 -21.13 -16.12 17.85
N ALA A 75 -20.88 -17.43 17.88
CA ALA A 75 -20.06 -18.08 18.90
C ALA A 75 -18.63 -17.49 18.93
N TYR A 76 -17.99 -17.34 17.77
CA TYR A 76 -16.67 -16.72 17.66
C TYR A 76 -16.63 -15.29 18.19
N LYS A 77 -17.65 -14.47 17.87
CA LYS A 77 -17.74 -13.09 18.38
C LYS A 77 -17.98 -13.03 19.87
N ALA A 78 -18.76 -13.95 20.43
CA ALA A 78 -19.02 -14.00 21.87
C ALA A 78 -17.76 -14.36 22.67
N GLN A 79 -16.83 -15.13 22.09
CA GLN A 79 -15.56 -15.49 22.71
C GLN A 79 -14.50 -14.38 22.68
N LEU A 80 -14.70 -13.32 21.89
CA LEU A 80 -13.70 -12.27 21.69
C LEU A 80 -13.73 -11.23 22.81
N THR A 81 -12.55 -10.88 23.34
CA THR A 81 -12.44 -9.70 24.21
C THR A 81 -12.54 -8.40 23.41
N PRO A 82 -12.95 -7.27 24.02
CA PRO A 82 -13.00 -5.98 23.34
C PRO A 82 -11.66 -5.58 22.68
N ALA A 83 -10.55 -5.87 23.36
CA ALA A 83 -9.20 -5.60 22.85
C ALA A 83 -8.88 -6.44 21.59
N GLN A 84 -9.24 -7.74 21.59
CA GLN A 84 -9.05 -8.62 20.43
C GLN A 84 -9.94 -8.19 19.25
N ALA A 85 -11.19 -7.81 19.52
CA ALA A 85 -12.10 -7.30 18.49
C ALA A 85 -11.55 -6.00 17.85
N ALA A 86 -10.98 -5.10 18.65
CA ALA A 86 -10.33 -3.88 18.16
C ALA A 86 -9.09 -4.20 17.31
N ALA A 87 -8.25 -5.14 17.75
CA ALA A 87 -7.06 -5.59 17.01
C ALA A 87 -7.43 -6.17 15.63
N LEU A 88 -8.46 -7.02 15.56
CA LEU A 88 -8.96 -7.59 14.30
C LEU A 88 -9.53 -6.51 13.36
N LYS A 89 -10.17 -5.46 13.91
CA LYS A 89 -10.67 -4.32 13.13
C LYS A 89 -9.53 -3.51 12.54
N GLU A 90 -8.48 -3.23 13.32
CA GLU A 90 -7.23 -2.61 12.86
C GLU A 90 -6.54 -3.42 11.76
N GLU A 91 -6.36 -4.71 11.97
CA GLU A 91 -5.75 -5.62 10.98
C GLU A 91 -6.52 -5.58 9.66
N ARG A 92 -7.86 -5.68 9.71
CA ARG A 92 -8.72 -5.57 8.52
C ARG A 92 -8.56 -4.22 7.83
N ARG A 93 -8.47 -3.12 8.58
CA ARG A 93 -8.27 -1.77 8.05
C ARG A 93 -6.92 -1.65 7.35
N LYS A 94 -5.83 -2.12 7.98
CA LYS A 94 -4.48 -2.15 7.40
C LYS A 94 -4.44 -2.99 6.13
N ARG A 95 -5.06 -4.18 6.13
CA ARG A 95 -5.15 -5.05 4.95
C ARG A 95 -5.90 -4.38 3.79
N LEU A 96 -7.02 -3.71 4.07
CA LEU A 96 -7.78 -2.99 3.04
C LEU A 96 -7.01 -1.76 2.51
N ALA A 97 -6.35 -1.00 3.39
CA ALA A 97 -5.51 0.12 3.01
C ALA A 97 -4.34 -0.32 2.10
N LYS A 98 -3.68 -1.44 2.45
CA LYS A 98 -2.64 -2.07 1.62
C LYS A 98 -3.20 -2.49 0.25
N ARG A 99 -4.38 -3.12 0.20
CA ARG A 99 -5.02 -3.48 -1.09
C ARG A 99 -5.34 -2.25 -1.93
N ARG A 100 -5.84 -1.17 -1.32
CA ARG A 100 -6.13 0.10 -1.99
C ARG A 100 -4.84 0.74 -2.54
N SER A 101 -3.77 0.78 -1.75
CA SER A 101 -2.49 1.34 -2.20
C SER A 101 -1.87 0.55 -3.35
N PHE A 102 -1.97 -0.79 -3.34
CA PHE A 102 -1.54 -1.60 -4.48
C PHE A 102 -2.39 -1.36 -5.73
N LYS A 103 -3.72 -1.23 -5.59
CA LYS A 103 -4.60 -0.92 -6.73
C LYS A 103 -4.24 0.43 -7.35
N ALA A 104 -4.09 1.47 -6.51
CA ALA A 104 -3.68 2.80 -6.96
C ALA A 104 -2.29 2.77 -7.62
N LYS A 105 -1.31 2.06 -7.04
CA LYS A 105 0.01 1.91 -7.66
C LYS A 105 -0.06 1.24 -9.03
N ARG A 106 -0.84 0.16 -9.16
CA ARG A 106 -1.03 -0.54 -10.43
C ARG A 106 -1.69 0.35 -11.48
N GLU A 107 -2.70 1.12 -11.10
CA GLU A 107 -3.35 2.10 -11.97
C GLU A 107 -2.34 3.13 -12.48
N LEU A 108 -1.52 3.72 -11.60
CA LEU A 108 -0.47 4.65 -12.00
C LEU A 108 0.57 4.01 -12.94
N THR A 109 0.89 2.73 -12.75
CA THR A 109 1.77 1.98 -13.66
C THR A 109 1.14 1.77 -15.03
N VAL A 110 -0.15 1.41 -15.09
CA VAL A 110 -0.89 1.26 -16.36
C VAL A 110 -1.01 2.59 -17.10
N LEU A 111 -1.18 3.70 -16.37
CA LEU A 111 -1.19 5.06 -16.92
C LEU A 111 0.21 5.56 -17.32
N GLY A 112 1.26 4.73 -17.18
CA GLY A 112 2.62 5.08 -17.58
C GLY A 112 3.22 6.22 -16.76
N LYS A 113 2.84 6.37 -15.48
CA LYS A 113 3.38 7.44 -14.63
C LYS A 113 4.92 7.36 -14.56
N PRO A 114 5.64 8.46 -14.86
CA PRO A 114 7.10 8.50 -14.81
C PRO A 114 7.68 7.99 -13.49
N LYS A 115 8.75 7.20 -13.59
CA LYS A 115 9.49 6.73 -12.41
C LYS A 115 10.25 7.91 -11.79
N LYS A 116 10.27 7.94 -10.46
CA LYS A 116 11.00 8.95 -9.68
C LYS A 116 12.46 9.06 -10.12
N PRO A 117 13.06 10.26 -9.99
CA PRO A 117 14.45 10.45 -10.37
C PRO A 117 15.37 9.58 -9.51
N ARG A 118 16.38 9.00 -10.15
CA ARG A 118 17.40 8.17 -9.50
C ARG A 118 18.39 9.06 -8.77
N SER A 119 18.73 8.67 -7.54
CA SER A 119 19.86 9.27 -6.81
C SER A 119 21.19 8.78 -7.38
N GLY A 120 22.27 9.53 -7.22
CA GLY A 120 23.61 9.12 -7.65
C GLY A 120 24.02 7.76 -7.06
N PHE A 121 23.63 7.49 -5.81
CA PHE A 121 23.82 6.16 -5.21
C PHE A 121 23.01 5.07 -5.93
N ASN A 122 21.79 5.34 -6.40
CA ASN A 122 21.02 4.34 -7.14
C ASN A 122 21.63 4.02 -8.50
N ILE A 123 22.25 5.02 -9.14
CA ILE A 123 22.98 4.87 -10.41
C ILE A 123 24.24 4.03 -10.18
N PHE A 124 25.05 4.40 -9.19
CA PHE A 124 26.21 3.62 -8.74
C PHE A 124 25.83 2.16 -8.45
N VAL A 125 24.77 1.94 -7.67
CA VAL A 125 24.28 0.58 -7.38
C VAL A 125 23.88 -0.13 -8.67
N SER A 126 23.15 0.50 -9.59
CA SER A 126 22.75 -0.19 -10.83
C SER A 126 23.91 -0.65 -11.70
N GLU A 127 25.03 0.07 -11.70
CA GLU A 127 26.23 -0.28 -12.46
C GLU A 127 27.05 -1.37 -11.74
N ASN A 128 27.21 -1.24 -10.43
CA ASN A 128 28.15 -2.08 -9.67
C ASN A 128 27.48 -3.33 -9.04
N PHE A 129 26.16 -3.47 -9.13
CA PHE A 129 25.43 -4.57 -8.48
C PHE A 129 25.67 -5.95 -9.11
N GLN A 130 25.93 -5.99 -10.42
CA GLN A 130 26.26 -7.24 -11.12
C GLN A 130 27.67 -7.72 -10.74
N GLU A 131 28.61 -6.78 -10.60
CA GLU A 131 30.02 -7.04 -10.33
C GLU A 131 30.30 -7.40 -8.86
N CYS A 132 29.43 -6.96 -7.93
CA CYS A 132 29.59 -7.32 -6.53
C CYS A 132 29.37 -8.81 -6.27
N GLU A 133 30.37 -9.46 -5.68
CA GLU A 133 30.28 -10.84 -5.21
C GLU A 133 29.54 -10.91 -3.86
N GLY A 134 28.54 -11.79 -3.78
CA GLY A 134 27.78 -11.98 -2.55
C GLY A 134 26.65 -12.99 -2.74
N ALA A 135 26.50 -13.89 -1.77
CA ALA A 135 25.51 -14.96 -1.83
C ALA A 135 24.05 -14.46 -1.82
N THR A 136 23.80 -13.26 -1.29
CA THR A 136 22.45 -12.67 -1.22
C THR A 136 22.43 -11.23 -1.74
N PRO A 137 21.35 -10.80 -2.41
CA PRO A 137 21.15 -9.40 -2.83
C PRO A 137 21.29 -8.37 -1.71
N VAL A 138 20.90 -8.74 -0.49
CA VAL A 138 21.00 -7.86 0.69
C VAL A 138 22.46 -7.66 1.11
N ALA A 139 23.26 -8.72 1.09
CA ALA A 139 24.69 -8.62 1.39
C ALA A 139 25.43 -7.75 0.35
N LYS A 140 25.14 -7.95 -0.94
CA LYS A 140 25.69 -7.12 -2.03
C LYS A 140 25.36 -5.64 -1.85
N LEU A 141 24.10 -5.32 -1.55
CA LEU A 141 23.69 -3.93 -1.34
C LEU A 141 24.40 -3.29 -0.13
N LYS A 142 24.62 -4.06 0.94
CA LYS A 142 25.37 -3.57 2.12
C LYS A 142 26.82 -3.25 1.76
N GLN A 143 27.49 -4.13 1.01
CA GLN A 143 28.85 -3.87 0.53
C GLN A 143 28.92 -2.63 -0.37
N LEU A 144 28.01 -2.51 -1.34
CA LEU A 144 27.94 -1.33 -2.22
C LEU A 144 27.73 -0.04 -1.43
N TYR A 145 26.89 -0.08 -0.39
CA TYR A 145 26.70 1.06 0.49
C TYR A 145 27.99 1.46 1.20
N ASP A 146 28.73 0.49 1.73
CA ASP A 146 30.02 0.74 2.40
C ASP A 146 31.07 1.27 1.41
N THR A 147 31.13 0.71 0.19
CA THR A 147 31.99 1.19 -0.90
C THR A 147 31.64 2.62 -1.27
N TRP A 148 30.36 2.93 -1.48
CA TRP A 148 29.90 4.29 -1.77
C TRP A 148 30.28 5.29 -0.67
N ARG A 149 30.21 4.91 0.61
CA ARG A 149 30.64 5.80 1.70
C ARG A 149 32.14 6.11 1.63
N LYS A 150 32.96 5.13 1.26
CA LYS A 150 34.42 5.26 1.14
C LYS A 150 34.88 6.03 -0.11
N LEU A 151 34.07 6.09 -1.17
CA LEU A 151 34.40 6.86 -2.38
C LEU A 151 34.62 8.34 -2.06
N SER A 152 35.66 8.91 -2.68
CA SER A 152 36.01 10.33 -2.56
C SER A 152 35.03 11.23 -3.33
N SER A 153 35.04 12.53 -3.05
CA SER A 153 34.16 13.48 -3.75
C SER A 153 34.32 13.43 -5.28
N PRO A 154 35.55 13.45 -5.85
CA PRO A 154 35.74 13.34 -7.30
C PRO A 154 35.17 12.06 -7.90
N GLN A 155 35.30 10.92 -7.22
CA GLN A 155 34.76 9.64 -7.68
C GLN A 155 33.22 9.61 -7.66
N LYS A 156 32.59 10.39 -6.78
CA LYS A 156 31.13 10.53 -6.70
C LYS A 156 30.56 11.51 -7.73
N GLN A 157 31.35 12.48 -8.20
CA GLN A 157 30.86 13.53 -9.09
C GLN A 157 30.15 13.01 -10.35
N PRO A 158 30.66 12.01 -11.09
CA PRO A 158 29.98 11.51 -12.28
C PRO A 158 28.56 11.00 -11.97
N TYR A 159 28.40 10.26 -10.88
CA TYR A 159 27.10 9.74 -10.46
C TYR A 159 26.16 10.84 -9.95
N LEU A 160 26.69 11.88 -9.30
CA LEU A 160 25.90 13.03 -8.89
C LEU A 160 25.41 13.83 -10.09
N GLN A 161 26.25 14.03 -11.10
CA GLN A 161 25.87 14.68 -12.35
C GLN A 161 24.79 13.89 -13.09
N LEU A 162 24.96 12.58 -13.26
CA LEU A 162 23.93 11.71 -13.84
C LEU A 162 22.60 11.75 -13.07
N ALA A 163 22.65 11.96 -11.75
CA ALA A 163 21.45 12.11 -10.94
C ALA A 163 20.75 13.46 -11.17
N GLU A 164 21.51 14.54 -11.42
CA GLU A 164 20.92 15.82 -11.84
C GLU A 164 20.28 15.70 -13.23
N ASP A 165 20.94 15.03 -14.18
CA ASP A 165 20.37 14.77 -15.51
C ASP A 165 19.08 13.94 -15.43
N ASP A 166 19.03 12.93 -14.55
CA ASP A 166 17.83 12.11 -14.34
C ASP A 166 16.68 12.90 -13.67
N LYS A 167 16.97 13.97 -12.91
CA LYS A 167 15.93 14.91 -12.45
C LYS A 167 15.34 15.70 -13.61
N VAL A 168 16.17 16.21 -14.52
CA VAL A 168 15.69 16.92 -15.71
C VAL A 168 14.81 16.01 -16.58
N ARG A 169 15.25 14.77 -16.82
CA ARG A 169 14.44 13.73 -17.48
C ARG A 169 13.08 13.57 -16.80
N TYR A 170 13.07 13.35 -15.48
CA TYR A 170 11.82 13.15 -14.73
C TYR A 170 10.89 14.36 -14.81
N GLU A 171 11.41 15.58 -14.75
CA GLU A 171 10.60 16.79 -14.85
C GLU A 171 9.92 16.91 -16.21
N ASN A 172 10.66 16.65 -17.29
CA ASN A 172 10.14 16.69 -18.66
C ASN A 172 9.08 15.60 -18.89
N GLU A 173 9.35 14.36 -18.46
CA GLU A 173 8.40 13.26 -18.52
C GLU A 173 7.14 13.56 -17.69
N MET A 174 7.30 14.14 -16.49
CA MET A 174 6.16 14.47 -15.63
C MET A 174 5.29 15.58 -16.21
N LYS A 175 5.87 16.63 -16.81
CA LYS A 175 5.10 17.68 -17.50
C LYS A 175 4.24 17.09 -18.63
N SER A 176 4.85 16.23 -19.44
CA SER A 176 4.17 15.55 -20.54
C SER A 176 3.07 14.61 -20.03
N TRP A 177 3.36 13.85 -18.97
CA TRP A 177 2.39 12.94 -18.35
C TRP A 177 1.23 13.68 -17.69
N GLU A 178 1.49 14.77 -16.97
CA GLU A 178 0.45 15.59 -16.34
C GLU A 178 -0.47 16.21 -17.39
N SER A 179 0.08 16.71 -18.50
CA SER A 179 -0.71 17.21 -19.64
C SER A 179 -1.63 16.13 -20.20
N LYS A 180 -1.11 14.91 -20.42
CA LYS A 180 -1.92 13.75 -20.84
C LYS A 180 -3.00 13.40 -19.82
N MET A 181 -2.76 13.55 -18.51
CA MET A 181 -3.77 13.28 -17.49
C MET A 181 -4.90 14.33 -17.52
N VAL A 182 -4.60 15.60 -17.81
CA VAL A 182 -5.63 16.64 -18.03
C VAL A 182 -6.50 16.27 -19.23
N GLU A 183 -5.89 15.91 -20.36
CA GLU A 183 -6.62 15.51 -21.58
C GLU A 183 -7.55 14.31 -21.35
N LEU A 184 -7.14 13.36 -20.49
CA LEU A 184 -7.95 12.20 -20.10
C LEU A 184 -8.97 12.51 -18.98
N GLY A 185 -9.10 13.76 -18.52
CA GLY A 185 -10.00 14.16 -17.44
C GLY A 185 -9.62 13.63 -16.06
N ARG A 186 -8.36 13.22 -15.86
CA ARG A 186 -7.80 12.62 -14.64
C ARG A 186 -6.94 13.61 -13.87
N GLU A 187 -7.46 14.82 -13.68
CA GLU A 187 -6.80 15.90 -12.93
C GLU A 187 -6.53 15.53 -11.47
N ASP A 188 -7.27 14.56 -10.91
CA ASP A 188 -7.06 13.98 -9.58
C ASP A 188 -5.65 13.42 -9.37
N LEU A 189 -4.93 13.10 -10.46
CA LEU A 189 -3.63 12.46 -10.44
C LEU A 189 -2.44 13.42 -10.60
N ILE A 190 -2.72 14.70 -10.88
CA ILE A 190 -1.70 15.75 -11.09
C ILE A 190 -1.11 16.17 -9.75
N ARG A 191 0.18 16.51 -9.72
CA ARG A 191 0.80 17.02 -8.49
C ARG A 191 0.16 18.36 -8.14
N SER A 192 -0.38 18.48 -6.93
CA SER A 192 -0.80 19.79 -6.41
C SER A 192 0.45 20.68 -6.27
N THR A 193 0.49 21.80 -7.01
CA THR A 193 1.57 22.81 -6.98
C THR A 193 1.78 23.45 -5.60
N ARG A 194 0.96 23.14 -4.58
CA ARG A 194 1.27 23.51 -3.20
C ARG A 194 2.50 22.75 -2.73
N GLN A 195 3.66 23.34 -2.99
CA GLN A 195 4.91 22.99 -2.34
C GLN A 195 4.63 22.82 -0.85
N ARG A 196 4.88 21.62 -0.32
CA ARG A 196 4.99 21.46 1.13
C ARG A 196 6.08 22.44 1.57
N PRO A 197 5.82 23.38 2.50
CA PRO A 197 6.88 24.21 3.02
C PRO A 197 7.97 23.28 3.54
N LYS A 198 9.20 23.44 3.02
CA LYS A 198 10.37 22.77 3.57
C LYS A 198 10.37 23.09 5.06
N LYS A 199 10.21 22.06 5.89
CA LYS A 199 10.29 22.19 7.34
C LYS A 199 11.68 22.76 7.62
N LYS A 200 11.77 24.06 7.94
CA LYS A 200 13.02 24.70 8.34
C LYS A 200 13.54 23.90 9.53
N THR A 201 14.68 23.24 9.34
CA THR A 201 15.46 22.69 10.45
C THR A 201 15.76 23.83 11.42
N ALA A 202 15.54 23.56 12.70
CA ALA A 202 15.60 24.53 13.77
C ALA A 202 17.05 25.00 13.99
N GLU A 203 17.41 26.10 13.35
CA GLU A 203 18.52 26.98 13.72
C GLU A 203 17.98 28.41 13.82
N THR A 204 17.01 28.61 14.70
CA THR A 204 16.63 29.93 15.25
C THR A 204 15.92 29.70 16.58
N THR A 205 16.64 29.09 17.52
CA THR A 205 16.31 29.11 18.95
C THR A 205 17.38 29.94 19.64
N GLU A 206 17.37 31.25 19.43
CA GLU A 206 18.06 32.19 20.33
C GLU A 206 17.29 33.53 20.47
N GLU A 207 16.54 33.99 19.46
CA GLU A 207 15.83 35.28 19.60
C GLU A 207 14.43 35.23 20.26
N ALA A 208 13.82 34.04 20.40
CA ALA A 208 12.52 33.92 21.07
C ALA A 208 12.59 33.98 22.61
N GLY A 209 13.80 33.96 23.19
CA GLY A 209 14.02 34.03 24.65
C GLY A 209 13.88 35.44 25.24
N LYS A 210 14.18 36.49 24.48
CA LYS A 210 14.15 37.87 24.98
C LYS A 210 12.74 38.50 25.03
N ALA A 211 11.80 38.03 24.22
CA ALA A 211 10.44 38.58 24.19
C ALA A 211 9.55 38.10 25.36
N LYS A 212 9.84 36.94 25.96
CA LYS A 212 9.04 36.40 27.09
C LYS A 212 9.48 36.91 28.47
N ALA A 213 10.72 37.38 28.62
CA ALA A 213 11.19 37.98 29.87
C ALA A 213 10.55 39.36 30.15
N SER A 214 10.35 40.18 29.09
CA SER A 214 9.74 41.52 29.19
C SER A 214 8.25 41.49 29.57
N SER A 215 7.52 40.42 29.23
CA SER A 215 6.09 40.30 29.53
C SER A 215 5.82 39.87 30.98
N HIS A 216 6.77 39.25 31.68
CA HIS A 216 6.55 38.76 33.05
C HIS A 216 6.79 39.86 34.10
N GLU A 217 7.72 40.78 33.83
CA GLU A 217 8.04 41.88 34.75
C GLU A 217 6.93 42.95 34.82
N LYS A 218 6.21 43.19 33.72
CA LYS A 218 5.06 44.14 33.70
C LYS A 218 3.83 43.61 34.43
N LYS A 219 3.66 42.28 34.54
CA LYS A 219 2.52 41.65 35.25
C LYS A 219 2.71 41.59 36.77
N ALA A 220 3.96 41.61 37.25
CA ALA A 220 4.26 41.67 38.68
C ALA A 220 4.05 43.07 39.27
N LYS A 221 4.39 44.15 38.53
CA LYS A 221 4.22 45.53 38.99
C LYS A 221 2.76 46.00 39.05
N LEU A 222 1.84 45.36 38.30
CA LEU A 222 0.41 45.68 38.35
C LEU A 222 -0.35 44.98 39.49
N LYS A 223 0.23 43.93 40.09
CA LYS A 223 -0.40 43.19 41.21
C LYS A 223 -0.05 43.74 42.59
N LEU A 224 1.05 44.49 42.75
CA LEU A 224 1.36 45.17 44.02
C LEU A 224 0.68 46.53 44.20
N LYS A 225 0.20 47.16 43.12
CA LYS A 225 -0.50 48.47 43.19
C LYS A 225 -2.01 48.38 43.46
N LYS A 226 -2.55 47.17 43.66
CA LYS A 226 -3.99 46.92 43.85
C LYS A 226 -4.34 46.39 45.24
N SER A 227 -3.41 46.54 46.19
CA SER A 227 -3.55 46.08 47.59
C SER A 227 -3.28 47.18 48.61
N GLU A 228 -3.26 48.46 48.22
CA GLU A 228 -3.11 49.62 49.12
C GLU A 228 -4.12 50.75 48.86
N GLU A 229 -5.27 50.45 48.24
CA GLU A 229 -6.47 51.31 48.28
C GLU A 229 -7.70 50.46 48.62
#